data_AF-A0A4R5PNF5-F1
#
_entry.id   AF-A0A4R5PNF5-F1
#
_cell.length_a   1.000
_cell.length_b   1.000
_cell.length_c   1.000
_cell.angle_alpha   90.00
_cell.angle_beta   90.00
_cell.angle_gamma   90.00
#
_symmetry.space_group_name_H-M   'P 1'
#
loop_
_entity.id
_entity.type
_entity.pdbx_description
1 polymer ?
#
loop_
_entity_poly.entity_id
_entity_poly.type
_entity_poly.pdbx_seq_one_letter_code
_entity_poly.pdbx_strand_id
1 'polypeptide(L)'
;MKVIFFILALAISPLTSSTNAEDVKSCGGIAGISCGPGDYCKFPLSAACGAADQMGQCVKMPEVCTKEYVPVCGCDGSTYSNVCEAAANGSSVAYVGVCRNHAREPAKIQGSTNACIQVVSCGIKNGEPKTYPTPCEAYADGATYVQPKSGSTCPAIQ
;
A
#
# COMPACT_ATOMS: atom_id res chain seq x y z
N MET A 1 57.65 -2.48 53.83
CA MET A 1 56.52 -2.75 52.91
C MET A 1 55.44 -1.70 53.09
N LYS A 2 55.28 -0.81 52.12
CA LYS A 2 54.07 0.02 51.92
C LYS A 2 53.96 0.20 50.42
N VAL A 3 53.23 -0.72 49.78
CA VAL A 3 52.97 -0.69 48.35
C VAL A 3 51.83 0.31 48.15
N ILE A 4 52.16 1.49 47.62
CA ILE A 4 51.20 2.53 47.30
C ILE A 4 50.52 2.12 45.99
N PHE A 5 49.28 1.63 46.07
CA PHE A 5 48.46 1.37 44.90
C PHE A 5 47.96 2.71 44.34
N PHE A 6 48.62 3.19 43.29
CA PHE A 6 48.05 4.19 42.39
C PHE A 6 46.92 3.52 41.59
N ILE A 7 45.69 3.61 42.09
CA ILE A 7 44.50 3.32 41.28
C ILE A 7 44.39 4.45 40.25
N LEU A 8 44.79 4.15 39.02
CA LEU A 8 44.52 4.96 37.85
C LEU A 8 42.98 4.99 37.68
N ALA A 9 42.33 6.02 38.22
CA ALA A 9 40.95 6.32 37.93
C ALA A 9 40.86 6.76 36.46
N LEU A 10 40.69 5.78 35.55
CA LEU A 10 40.19 6.05 34.22
C LEU A 10 38.81 6.66 34.41
N ALA A 11 38.72 7.98 34.25
CA ALA A 11 37.45 8.68 34.11
C ALA A 11 36.78 8.19 32.82
N ILE A 12 36.07 7.08 32.93
CA ILE A 12 35.07 6.67 31.93
C ILE A 12 33.91 7.63 32.15
N SER A 13 33.93 8.75 31.44
CA SER A 13 32.75 9.60 31.30
C SER A 13 31.56 8.70 30.94
N PRO A 14 30.39 8.81 31.59
CA PRO A 14 29.21 8.15 31.05
C PRO A 14 29.02 8.70 29.63
N LEU A 15 28.94 7.81 28.62
CA LEU A 15 28.35 8.18 27.35
C LEU A 15 26.89 8.54 27.64
N THR A 16 26.63 9.79 28.00
CA THR A 16 25.31 10.37 27.87
C THR A 16 25.05 10.38 26.37
N SER A 17 24.29 9.40 25.88
CA SER A 17 23.73 9.41 24.54
C SER A 17 22.83 10.64 24.41
N SER A 18 23.44 11.77 24.07
CA SER A 18 22.76 12.93 23.52
C SER A 18 22.41 12.57 22.10
N THR A 19 21.20 12.08 21.88
CA THR A 19 20.36 12.52 20.77
C THR A 19 18.92 12.30 21.19
N ASN A 20 18.07 13.29 20.91
CA ASN A 20 16.62 13.12 20.95
C ASN A 20 16.23 11.97 20.00
N ALA A 21 16.20 10.75 20.50
CA ALA A 21 15.50 9.65 19.87
C ALA A 21 14.06 9.79 20.34
N GLU A 22 13.21 10.41 19.53
CA GLU A 22 11.78 10.14 19.65
C GLU A 22 11.62 8.63 19.61
N ASP A 23 11.06 8.06 20.66
CA ASP A 23 10.68 6.66 20.73
C ASP A 23 9.67 6.40 19.60
N VAL A 24 10.18 5.99 18.42
CA VAL A 24 9.34 5.71 17.25
C VAL A 24 8.58 4.43 17.55
N LYS A 25 7.38 4.59 18.10
CA LYS A 25 6.50 3.48 18.46
C LYS A 25 6.03 2.76 17.20
N SER A 26 6.39 1.50 17.06
CA SER A 26 5.96 0.67 15.92
C SER A 26 4.56 0.09 16.12
N CYS A 27 3.90 -0.24 15.02
CA CYS A 27 2.57 -0.86 14.97
C CYS A 27 2.47 -1.91 13.86
N GLY A 28 1.39 -2.69 13.84
CA GLY A 28 1.20 -3.80 12.91
C GLY A 28 1.98 -5.06 13.32
N GLY A 29 2.51 -5.77 12.32
CA GLY A 29 3.21 -7.05 12.53
C GLY A 29 2.31 -8.21 12.93
N ILE A 30 2.91 -9.38 13.13
CA ILE A 30 2.22 -10.62 13.55
C ILE A 30 1.42 -10.46 14.86
N ALA A 31 1.90 -9.57 15.73
CA ALA A 31 1.27 -9.27 17.01
C ALA A 31 0.09 -8.31 16.88
N GLY A 32 -0.15 -7.71 15.70
CA GLY A 32 -1.25 -6.77 15.47
C GLY A 32 -1.19 -5.54 16.39
N ILE A 33 0.01 -5.02 16.65
CA ILE A 33 0.22 -3.92 17.62
C ILE A 33 -0.53 -2.69 17.13
N SER A 34 -1.49 -2.21 17.92
CA SER A 34 -2.24 -1.00 17.63
C SER A 34 -1.56 0.25 18.21
N CYS A 35 -1.87 1.40 17.61
CA CYS A 35 -1.46 2.69 18.13
C CYS A 35 -2.39 3.16 19.25
N GLY A 36 -1.91 4.10 20.06
CA GLY A 36 -2.70 4.70 21.13
C GLY A 36 -3.78 5.66 20.59
N PRO A 37 -4.67 6.16 21.46
CA PRO A 37 -5.64 7.19 21.08
C PRO A 37 -4.95 8.43 20.51
N GLY A 38 -5.45 8.95 19.39
CA GLY A 38 -4.86 10.10 18.71
C GLY A 38 -3.74 9.77 17.73
N ASP A 39 -3.30 8.51 17.67
CA ASP A 39 -2.31 8.01 16.71
C ASP A 39 -2.94 7.04 15.72
N TYR A 40 -2.35 6.96 14.54
CA TYR A 40 -2.68 5.96 13.53
C TYR A 40 -1.44 5.18 13.10
N CYS A 41 -1.66 3.96 12.60
CA CYS A 41 -0.56 3.14 12.12
C CYS A 41 -0.21 3.52 10.68
N LYS A 42 0.84 4.32 10.50
CA LYS A 42 1.34 4.73 9.19
C LYS A 42 2.22 3.62 8.60
N PHE A 43 1.69 2.91 7.63
CA PHE A 43 2.44 1.92 6.86
C PHE A 43 3.17 2.59 5.68
N PRO A 44 4.38 2.14 5.31
CA PRO A 44 4.91 2.46 3.99
C PRO A 44 4.02 1.84 2.90
N LEU A 45 3.92 2.45 1.72
CA LEU A 45 3.08 1.94 0.63
C LEU A 45 3.46 0.49 0.23
N SER A 46 4.75 0.14 0.32
CA SER A 46 5.26 -1.21 0.06
C SER A 46 4.81 -2.26 1.09
N ALA A 47 4.38 -1.83 2.28
CA ALA A 47 3.82 -2.73 3.28
C ALA A 47 2.35 -3.11 2.99
N ALA A 48 1.74 -2.56 1.94
CA ALA A 48 0.38 -2.91 1.52
C ALA A 48 -0.60 -2.97 2.70
N CYS A 49 -0.67 -1.88 3.47
CA CYS A 49 -1.54 -1.76 4.66
C CYS A 49 -1.22 -2.76 5.80
N GLY A 50 0.03 -3.19 5.91
CA GLY A 50 0.45 -4.17 6.90
C GLY A 50 0.20 -5.61 6.46
N ALA A 51 0.16 -5.89 5.14
CA ALA A 51 0.00 -7.25 4.64
C ALA A 51 1.05 -8.20 5.22
N ALA A 52 0.62 -9.40 5.61
CA ALA A 52 1.40 -10.33 6.43
C ALA A 52 1.83 -9.68 7.77
N ASP A 53 3.13 -9.62 8.05
CA ASP A 53 3.67 -9.12 9.31
C ASP A 53 4.39 -7.78 9.13
N GLN A 54 4.01 -7.01 8.11
CA GLN A 54 4.66 -5.75 7.85
C GLN A 54 4.33 -4.74 8.95
N MET A 55 5.36 -4.01 9.37
CA MET A 55 5.27 -3.03 10.43
C MET A 55 5.06 -1.62 9.87
N GLY A 56 4.41 -0.78 10.67
CA GLY A 56 4.27 0.65 10.47
C GLY A 56 4.80 1.42 11.68
N GLN A 57 4.60 2.74 11.64
CA GLN A 57 4.93 3.64 12.74
C GLN A 57 3.67 4.30 13.25
N CYS A 58 3.52 4.42 14.57
CA CYS A 58 2.49 5.23 15.17
C CYS A 58 2.82 6.70 14.96
N VAL A 59 1.94 7.40 14.28
CA VAL A 59 2.05 8.83 13.99
C VAL A 59 0.78 9.51 14.45
N LYS A 60 0.91 10.74 14.96
CA LYS A 60 -0.23 11.55 15.39
C LYS A 60 -1.16 11.83 14.22
N MET A 61 -2.46 11.69 14.46
CA MET A 61 -3.48 12.12 13.51
C MET A 61 -3.48 13.66 13.44
N PRO A 62 -3.35 14.26 12.25
CA PRO A 62 -3.42 15.71 12.11
C PRO A 62 -4.82 16.24 12.42
N GLU A 63 -4.90 17.37 13.14
CA GLU A 63 -6.17 18.04 13.45
C GLU A 63 -6.62 19.00 12.33
N VAL A 64 -5.67 19.47 11.53
CA VAL A 64 -5.91 20.46 10.47
C VAL A 64 -5.27 19.97 9.18
N CYS A 65 -6.06 19.94 8.11
CA CYS A 65 -5.63 19.57 6.77
C CYS A 65 -5.87 20.71 5.79
N THR A 66 -4.97 20.79 4.82
CA THR A 66 -5.11 21.67 3.66
C THR A 66 -6.15 21.10 2.68
N LYS A 67 -6.72 21.97 1.85
CA LYS A 67 -7.88 21.63 0.98
C LYS A 67 -7.49 21.22 -0.44
N GLU A 68 -6.23 20.89 -0.70
CA GLU A 68 -5.82 20.35 -1.99
C GLU A 68 -6.50 19.01 -2.28
N TYR A 69 -6.86 18.83 -3.54
CA TYR A 69 -7.47 17.59 -4.01
C TYR A 69 -6.43 16.76 -4.75
N VAL A 70 -5.82 15.82 -4.01
CA VAL A 70 -4.87 14.82 -4.50
C VAL A 70 -5.32 13.48 -3.91
N PRO A 71 -6.38 12.86 -4.47
CA PRO A 71 -7.11 11.81 -3.77
C PRO A 71 -6.26 10.58 -3.51
N VAL A 72 -6.57 9.87 -2.43
CA VAL A 72 -5.93 8.62 -2.03
C VAL A 72 -6.95 7.60 -1.55
N CYS A 73 -6.61 6.33 -1.69
CA CYS A 73 -7.40 5.24 -1.15
C CYS A 73 -6.77 4.80 0.16
N GLY A 74 -7.55 4.87 1.24
CA GLY A 74 -7.14 4.42 2.56
C GLY A 74 -7.13 2.90 2.68
N CYS A 75 -6.41 2.40 3.68
CA CYS A 75 -6.38 0.98 4.03
C CYS A 75 -7.74 0.45 4.54
N ASP A 76 -8.64 1.35 4.92
CA ASP A 76 -10.04 1.09 5.26
C ASP A 76 -10.96 1.01 4.02
N GLY A 77 -10.42 1.25 2.82
CA GLY A 77 -11.19 1.22 1.57
C GLY A 77 -11.95 2.51 1.28
N SER A 78 -11.74 3.57 2.06
CA SER A 78 -12.35 4.89 1.84
C SER A 78 -11.49 5.79 0.98
N THR A 79 -12.12 6.57 0.11
CA THR A 79 -11.44 7.62 -0.64
C THR A 79 -11.33 8.88 0.19
N TYR A 80 -10.12 9.42 0.32
CA TYR A 80 -9.87 10.70 0.96
C TYR A 80 -9.40 11.73 -0.07
N SER A 81 -9.75 13.00 0.15
CA SER A 81 -9.37 14.10 -0.74
C SER A 81 -7.86 14.31 -0.86
N ASN A 82 -7.11 13.97 0.19
CA ASN A 82 -5.65 13.96 0.22
C ASN A 82 -5.11 13.06 1.35
N VAL A 83 -3.78 12.95 1.44
CA VAL A 83 -3.08 12.13 2.44
C VAL A 83 -3.29 12.61 3.88
N CYS A 84 -3.48 13.91 4.09
CA CYS A 84 -3.72 14.46 5.43
C CYS A 84 -5.09 14.05 5.92
N GLU A 85 -6.12 14.18 5.08
CA GLU A 85 -7.49 13.77 5.39
C GLU A 85 -7.58 12.27 5.72
N ALA A 86 -6.82 11.41 5.01
CA ALA A 86 -6.71 9.99 5.36
C ALA A 86 -6.13 9.78 6.77
N ALA A 87 -5.01 10.46 7.06
CA ALA A 87 -4.35 10.39 8.37
C ALA A 87 -5.21 10.95 9.51
N ALA A 88 -5.94 12.04 9.29
CA ALA A 88 -6.87 12.63 10.26
C ALA A 88 -8.01 11.67 10.64
N ASN A 89 -8.37 10.77 9.72
CA ASN A 89 -9.35 9.71 9.93
C ASN A 89 -8.71 8.38 10.38
N GLY A 90 -7.43 8.41 10.75
CA GLY A 90 -6.72 7.23 11.26
C GLY A 90 -6.39 6.17 10.21
N SER A 91 -6.50 6.49 8.92
CA SER A 91 -6.27 5.56 7.81
C SER A 91 -4.91 5.78 7.18
N SER A 92 -4.11 4.71 7.09
CA SER A 92 -2.91 4.71 6.25
C SER A 92 -3.31 4.67 4.77
N VAL A 93 -2.43 5.18 3.90
CA VAL A 93 -2.68 5.13 2.46
C VAL A 93 -2.35 3.75 1.91
N ALA A 94 -3.29 3.15 1.19
CA ALA A 94 -3.08 1.94 0.41
C ALA A 94 -2.43 2.27 -0.94
N TYR A 95 -2.98 3.25 -1.66
CA TYR A 95 -2.44 3.75 -2.93
C TYR A 95 -2.94 5.16 -3.25
N VAL A 96 -2.25 5.84 -4.17
CA VAL A 96 -2.65 7.15 -4.70
C VAL A 96 -3.78 7.01 -5.71
N GLY A 97 -4.77 7.89 -5.62
CA GLY A 97 -6.01 7.87 -6.42
C GLY A 97 -7.23 7.48 -5.58
N VAL A 98 -8.43 7.65 -6.14
CA VAL A 98 -9.68 7.23 -5.49
C VAL A 98 -9.75 5.71 -5.33
N CYS A 99 -10.43 5.24 -4.30
CA CYS A 99 -10.71 3.81 -4.13
C CYS A 99 -11.56 3.31 -5.29
N ARG A 100 -11.14 2.20 -5.88
CA ARG A 100 -11.92 1.47 -6.87
C ARG A 100 -12.80 0.47 -6.14
N ASN A 101 -14.09 0.77 -6.03
CA ASN A 101 -15.07 -0.16 -5.46
C ASN A 101 -15.06 -1.46 -6.28
N HIS A 102 -14.71 -2.58 -5.64
CA HIS A 102 -14.90 -3.92 -6.19
C HIS A 102 -16.38 -4.27 -6.50
N ALA A 103 -17.33 -3.35 -6.29
CA ALA A 103 -18.75 -3.51 -6.64
C ALA A 103 -19.12 -3.08 -8.08
N ARG A 104 -18.19 -2.54 -8.87
CA ARG A 104 -18.30 -2.43 -10.34
C ARG A 104 -16.95 -2.60 -11.04
N GLU A 105 -16.11 -3.47 -10.50
CA GLU A 105 -14.88 -3.88 -11.19
C GLU A 105 -14.50 -5.30 -10.72
N PRO A 106 -14.63 -6.33 -11.59
CA PRO A 106 -14.23 -7.68 -11.22
C PRO A 106 -12.70 -7.78 -11.17
N ALA A 107 -12.14 -7.64 -9.98
CA ALA A 107 -10.76 -8.05 -9.69
C ALA A 107 -10.74 -9.56 -9.39
N LYS A 108 -10.09 -10.36 -10.25
CA LYS A 108 -9.17 -11.47 -9.89
C LYS A 108 -8.82 -12.32 -11.12
N ILE A 109 -7.58 -12.25 -11.57
CA ILE A 109 -6.64 -13.37 -11.50
C ILE A 109 -5.32 -12.81 -10.97
N GLN A 110 -4.68 -13.52 -10.04
CA GLN A 110 -3.40 -13.17 -9.44
C GLN A 110 -2.32 -13.15 -10.51
N GLY A 111 -1.62 -12.02 -10.61
CA GLY A 111 -0.50 -11.84 -11.53
C GLY A 111 -0.71 -10.69 -12.49
N SER A 112 -0.14 -9.54 -12.13
CA SER A 112 0.34 -8.52 -13.06
C SER A 112 -0.69 -7.59 -13.74
N THR A 113 -0.75 -6.37 -13.19
CA THR A 113 -0.97 -5.09 -13.91
C THR A 113 -2.15 -4.98 -14.89
N ASN A 114 -3.39 -5.16 -14.42
CA ASN A 114 -4.56 -4.63 -15.13
C ASN A 114 -4.74 -3.12 -14.85
N ALA A 115 -3.76 -2.33 -15.28
CA ALA A 115 -4.14 -1.09 -15.95
C ALA A 115 -4.89 -1.50 -17.22
N CYS A 116 -5.94 -0.78 -17.62
CA CYS A 116 -6.50 -0.96 -18.96
C CYS A 116 -5.45 -0.54 -20.00
N ILE A 117 -4.52 -1.45 -20.31
CA ILE A 117 -3.50 -1.25 -21.31
C ILE A 117 -4.22 -1.20 -22.67
N GLN A 118 -3.83 -0.24 -23.51
CA GLN A 118 -4.29 -0.09 -24.89
C GLN A 118 -3.68 -1.21 -25.78
N VAL A 119 -3.97 -2.46 -25.45
CA VAL A 119 -3.53 -3.64 -26.21
C VAL A 119 -4.74 -4.37 -26.77
N VAL A 120 -4.70 -4.60 -28.08
CA VAL A 120 -5.74 -5.34 -28.78
C VAL A 120 -5.81 -6.75 -28.21
N SER A 121 -7.00 -7.09 -27.75
CA SER A 121 -7.32 -8.31 -27.04
C SER A 121 -8.31 -9.15 -27.83
N CYS A 122 -8.32 -10.45 -27.58
CA CYS A 122 -9.24 -11.41 -28.14
C CYS A 122 -10.08 -12.00 -27.01
N GLY A 123 -11.39 -12.13 -27.18
CA GLY A 123 -12.29 -12.80 -26.24
C GLY A 123 -13.45 -13.49 -26.97
N ILE A 124 -14.20 -14.35 -26.28
CA ILE A 124 -15.34 -15.08 -26.83
C ILE A 124 -16.63 -14.41 -26.41
N LYS A 125 -17.47 -14.09 -27.38
CA LYS A 125 -18.83 -13.60 -27.15
C LYS A 125 -19.80 -14.46 -27.93
N ASN A 126 -20.83 -14.99 -27.26
CA ASN A 126 -21.84 -15.86 -27.88
C ASN A 126 -21.25 -17.08 -28.63
N GLY A 127 -20.09 -17.58 -28.17
CA GLY A 127 -19.40 -18.72 -28.80
C GLY A 127 -18.44 -18.34 -29.95
N GLU A 128 -18.34 -17.07 -30.32
CA GLU A 128 -17.47 -16.61 -31.41
C GLU A 128 -16.30 -15.76 -30.90
N PRO A 129 -15.09 -15.89 -31.49
CA PRO A 129 -13.97 -14.99 -31.23
C PRO A 129 -14.26 -13.57 -31.71
N LYS A 130 -14.03 -12.60 -30.83
CA LYS A 130 -14.13 -11.16 -31.11
C LYS A 130 -12.87 -10.45 -30.63
N THR A 131 -12.39 -9.51 -31.44
CA THR A 131 -11.29 -8.61 -31.07
C THR A 131 -11.82 -7.35 -30.39
N TYR A 132 -11.09 -6.90 -29.38
CA TYR A 132 -11.38 -5.70 -28.61
C TYR A 132 -10.15 -4.80 -28.58
N PRO A 133 -10.29 -3.48 -28.69
CA PRO A 133 -9.21 -2.51 -28.52
C PRO A 133 -8.44 -2.66 -27.20
N THR A 134 -9.15 -3.04 -26.13
CA THR A 134 -8.57 -3.29 -24.81
C THR A 134 -9.18 -4.53 -24.16
N PRO A 135 -8.49 -5.13 -23.16
CA PRO A 135 -9.08 -6.21 -22.37
C PRO A 135 -10.33 -5.75 -21.60
N CYS A 136 -10.34 -4.49 -21.15
CA CYS A 136 -11.44 -3.91 -20.38
C CYS A 136 -12.74 -3.85 -21.20
N GLU A 137 -12.66 -3.49 -22.47
CA GLU A 137 -13.81 -3.49 -23.38
C GLU A 137 -14.32 -4.91 -23.66
N ALA A 138 -13.42 -5.90 -23.73
CA ALA A 138 -13.81 -7.30 -23.85
C ALA A 138 -14.67 -7.76 -22.66
N TYR A 139 -14.19 -7.49 -21.44
CA TYR A 139 -14.93 -7.85 -20.23
C TYR A 139 -16.24 -7.08 -20.09
N ALA A 140 -16.26 -5.79 -20.42
CA ALA A 140 -17.48 -4.97 -20.38
C ALA A 140 -18.55 -5.48 -21.36
N ASP A 141 -18.13 -6.08 -22.48
CA ASP A 141 -19.02 -6.68 -23.48
C ASP A 141 -19.45 -8.13 -23.13
N GLY A 142 -19.06 -8.62 -21.94
CA GLY A 142 -19.37 -9.96 -21.44
C GLY A 142 -18.53 -11.07 -22.08
N ALA A 143 -17.38 -10.74 -22.67
CA ALA A 143 -16.53 -11.73 -23.32
C ALA A 143 -15.78 -12.60 -22.29
N THR A 144 -15.66 -13.88 -22.61
CA THR A 144 -14.89 -14.86 -21.82
C THR A 144 -13.59 -15.24 -22.53
N TYR A 145 -12.66 -15.93 -21.85
CA TYR A 145 -11.36 -16.33 -22.43
C TYR A 145 -10.55 -15.17 -23.05
N VAL A 146 -10.53 -14.02 -22.36
CA VAL A 146 -9.86 -12.81 -22.85
C VAL A 146 -8.32 -12.96 -22.75
N GLN A 147 -7.63 -12.77 -23.87
CA GLN A 147 -6.17 -12.88 -24.01
C GLN A 147 -5.61 -11.84 -25.00
N PRO A 148 -4.32 -11.47 -24.93
CA PRO A 148 -3.71 -10.60 -25.94
C PRO A 148 -3.75 -11.21 -27.35
N LYS A 149 -3.93 -10.37 -28.36
CA LYS A 149 -3.86 -10.82 -29.75
C LYS A 149 -2.43 -11.24 -30.12
N SER A 150 -2.26 -12.46 -30.65
CA SER A 150 -0.96 -12.96 -31.13
C SER A 150 -0.91 -12.86 -32.66
N GLY A 151 -0.16 -11.88 -33.19
CA GLY A 151 -0.08 -11.64 -34.63
C GLY A 151 -1.34 -10.99 -35.23
N SER A 152 -1.75 -11.40 -36.43
CA SER A 152 -2.91 -10.82 -37.13
C SER A 152 -4.25 -11.42 -36.73
N THR A 153 -4.27 -12.56 -36.04
CA THR A 153 -5.47 -13.33 -35.69
C THR A 153 -5.58 -13.58 -34.19
N CYS A 154 -6.78 -13.91 -33.73
CA CYS A 154 -6.98 -14.39 -32.37
C CYS A 154 -6.54 -15.85 -32.25
N PRO A 155 -5.87 -16.25 -31.16
CA PRO A 155 -5.56 -17.66 -30.92
C PRO A 155 -6.86 -18.47 -30.86
N ALA A 156 -6.89 -19.62 -31.53
CA ALA A 156 -7.95 -20.60 -31.36
C ALA A 156 -7.86 -21.17 -29.94
N ILE A 157 -9.00 -21.28 -29.27
CA ILE A 157 -9.07 -21.90 -27.93
C ILE A 157 -9.04 -23.41 -28.14
N GLN A 158 -8.13 -24.11 -27.45
CA GLN A 158 -8.09 -25.57 -27.43
C GLN A 158 -9.21 -26.16 -26.56
#